data_AF-D2I3D4-F1
#
_entry.id   AF-D2I3D4-F1
#
_cell.length_a   1.000
_cell.length_b   1.000
_cell.length_c   1.000
_cell.angle_alpha   90.00
_cell.angle_beta   90.00
_cell.angle_gamma   90.00
#
_symmetry.space_group_name_H-M   'P 1'
#
loop_
_entity.id
_entity.type
_entity.pdbx_description
1 polymer ?
#
loop_
_entity_poly.entity_id
_entity_poly.type
_entity_poly.pdbx_seq_one_letter_code
_entity_poly.pdbx_strand_id
1 'polypeptide(L)' 'VSGLTPGGQKCSVIWDSLLQDGKFTMDLPTKSTSRAPTSNITVTMTAKMLILLMGKEGVHGGMINK' A
#
# COMPACT_ATOMS: atom_id res chain seq x y z
N VAL A 1 9.43 -8.84 -11.54
CA VAL A 1 8.19 -8.97 -10.75
C VAL A 1 7.23 -7.84 -11.09
N SER A 2 6.04 -8.20 -11.56
CA SER A 2 4.96 -7.26 -11.90
C SER A 2 4.41 -6.63 -10.61
N GLY A 3 4.28 -5.30 -10.57
CA GLY A 3 3.67 -4.60 -9.44
C GLY A 3 2.14 -4.51 -9.57
N LEU A 4 1.50 -3.81 -8.64
CA LEU A 4 0.07 -3.48 -8.70
C LEU A 4 -0.13 -2.02 -9.12
N THR A 5 -1.30 -1.68 -9.65
CA THR A 5 -1.60 -0.33 -10.16
C THR A 5 -2.97 0.19 -9.66
N PRO A 6 -3.16 0.44 -8.35
CA PRO A 6 -4.40 1.03 -7.83
C PRO A 6 -4.59 2.43 -8.40
N GLY A 7 -5.75 2.69 -9.02
CA GLY A 7 -6.08 4.01 -9.56
C GLY A 7 -5.09 4.55 -10.62
N GLY A 8 -4.37 3.67 -11.34
CA GLY A 8 -3.35 4.08 -12.30
C GLY A 8 -1.95 4.33 -11.70
N GLN A 9 -1.81 4.34 -10.38
CA GLN A 9 -0.54 4.56 -9.69
C GLN A 9 0.23 3.24 -9.53
N LYS A 10 1.36 3.10 -10.21
CA LYS A 10 2.23 1.92 -10.09
C LYS A 10 2.78 1.81 -8.67
N CYS A 11 2.75 0.61 -8.10
CA CYS A 11 3.26 0.30 -6.77
C CYS A 11 4.11 -0.99 -6.78
N SER A 12 5.01 -1.12 -5.82
CA SER A 12 5.59 -2.42 -5.45
C SER A 12 4.75 -3.07 -4.36
N VAL A 13 4.86 -4.39 -4.19
CA VAL A 13 4.34 -5.08 -3.00
C VAL A 13 5.52 -5.34 -2.08
N ILE A 14 5.46 -4.83 -0.84
CA ILE A 14 6.48 -5.11 0.19
C ILE A 14 6.02 -6.25 1.10
N TRP A 15 4.76 -6.19 1.54
CA TRP A 15 4.19 -7.19 2.43
C TRP A 15 2.77 -7.50 1.99
N ASP A 16 2.44 -8.79 1.89
CA ASP A 16 1.11 -9.27 1.57
C ASP A 16 0.63 -10.21 2.67
N SER A 17 -0.37 -9.77 3.42
CA SER A 17 -1.12 -10.57 4.39
C SER A 17 -2.61 -10.25 4.28
N LEU A 18 -3.06 -9.85 3.08
CA LEU A 18 -4.42 -9.34 2.88
C LEU A 18 -5.49 -10.40 3.14
N LEU A 19 -5.16 -11.66 2.85
CA LEU A 19 -6.03 -12.83 3.07
C LEU A 19 -5.59 -13.69 4.26
N GLN A 20 -4.59 -13.24 5.03
CA GLN A 20 -4.16 -13.95 6.23
C GLN A 20 -5.02 -13.54 7.43
N ASP A 21 -5.61 -14.53 8.10
CA ASP A 21 -6.43 -14.33 9.29
C ASP A 21 -5.69 -13.53 10.37
N GLY A 22 -6.36 -12.50 10.89
CA GLY A 22 -5.83 -11.64 11.93
C GLY A 22 -4.83 -10.58 11.46
N LYS A 23 -4.52 -10.51 10.15
CA LYS A 23 -3.69 -9.44 9.56
C LYS A 23 -4.50 -8.56 8.62
N PHE A 24 -5.04 -9.16 7.55
CA PHE A 24 -5.87 -8.49 6.55
C PHE A 24 -5.27 -7.21 5.94
N THR A 25 -3.94 -7.10 5.89
CA THR A 25 -3.24 -5.91 5.41
C THR A 25 -2.22 -6.22 4.31
N MET A 26 -1.99 -5.25 3.43
CA MET A 26 -0.96 -5.28 2.39
C MET A 26 -0.33 -3.89 2.28
N ASP A 27 1.01 -3.85 2.19
CA ASP A 27 1.76 -2.58 2.10
C ASP A 27 2.40 -2.40 0.72
N LEU A 28 2.10 -1.24 0.12
CA LEU A 28 2.36 -0.88 -1.26
C LEU A 28 3.02 0.50 -1.36
N PRO A 29 4.35 0.62 -1.40
CA PRO A 29 4.97 1.89 -1.78
C PRO A 29 4.74 2.16 -3.27
N THR A 30 4.43 3.42 -3.60
CA THR A 30 4.33 3.88 -4.98
C THR A 30 5.68 3.83 -5.68
N LYS A 31 5.69 3.60 -6.99
CA LYS A 31 6.85 3.74 -7.87
C LYS A 31 6.80 5.08 -8.60
N SER A 32 7.95 5.75 -8.71
CA SER A 32 8.12 6.93 -9.55
C SER A 32 9.23 6.70 -10.58
N THR A 33 9.08 7.26 -11.78
CA THR A 33 10.09 7.20 -12.86
C THR A 33 10.94 8.45 -12.93
N SER A 34 10.50 9.56 -12.31
CA SER A 34 11.05 10.91 -12.47
C SER A 34 11.75 11.46 -11.22
N ARG A 35 12.20 10.59 -10.30
CA ARG A 35 12.66 10.97 -8.95
C ARG A 35 11.62 11.74 -8.13
N ALA A 36 10.35 11.73 -8.55
CA ALA A 36 9.27 12.28 -7.76
C ALA A 36 9.15 11.52 -6.43
N PRO A 37 8.73 12.19 -5.35
CA PRO A 37 8.54 11.55 -4.06
C PRO A 37 7.62 10.33 -4.14
N THR A 38 7.92 9.32 -3.34
CA THR A 38 7.09 8.11 -3.23
C THR A 38 6.32 8.13 -1.91
N SER A 39 5.07 7.68 -1.96
CA SER A 39 4.22 7.50 -0.78
C SER A 39 4.06 6.02 -0.45
N ASN A 40 3.86 5.74 0.84
CA ASN A 40 3.43 4.43 1.31
C ASN A 40 1.91 4.34 1.23
N ILE A 41 1.39 3.20 0.78
CA ILE A 41 -0.04 2.88 0.79
C ILE A 41 -0.22 1.60 1.60
N THR A 42 -1.23 1.58 2.46
CA THR A 42 -1.70 0.36 3.12
C THR A 42 -3.10 0.03 2.60
N VAL A 43 -3.30 -1.23 2.23
CA VAL A 43 -4.60 -1.79 1.88
C VAL A 43 -5.04 -2.68 3.03
N THR A 44 -6.22 -2.42 3.58
CA THR A 44 -6.82 -3.24 4.63
C THR A 44 -8.11 -3.86 4.13
N MET A 45 -8.24 -5.17 4.27
CA MET A 45 -9.48 -5.89 3.97
C MET A 45 -10.37 -5.97 5.21
N THR A 46 -11.64 -5.67 5.00
CA THR A 46 -12.72 -5.94 5.96
C THR A 46 -13.66 -6.97 5.34
N ALA A 47 -14.70 -7.38 6.07
CA ALA A 47 -15.66 -8.36 5.58
C ALA A 47 -16.34 -7.98 4.24
N LYS A 48 -16.44 -6.69 3.90
CA LYS A 48 -17.17 -6.23 2.71
C LYS A 48 -16.45 -5.16 1.88
N MET A 49 -15.31 -4.65 2.36
CA MET A 49 -14.63 -3.50 1.76
C MET A 49 -13.12 -3.65 1.80
N LEU A 50 -12.46 -3.03 0.81
CA LEU A 50 -11.03 -2.73 0.84
C LEU A 50 -10.86 -1.25 1.18
N ILE A 51 -10.10 -0.97 2.22
CA ILE A 51 -9.73 0.39 2.64
C ILE A 51 -8.32 0.65 2.13
N LEU A 52 -8.14 1.72 1.37
CA LEU A 52 -6.84 2.15 0.88
C LEU A 52 -6.48 3.46 1.56
N LEU A 53 -5.35 3.48 2.27
CA LEU A 53 -4.83 4.68 2.93
C LEU A 53 -3.45 5.01 2.36
N MET A 54 -3.30 6.23 1.83
CA MET A 54 -2.04 6.73 1.30
C MET A 54 -1.47 7.79 2.24
N GLY A 55 -0.23 7.58 2.68
CA GLY A 55 0.51 8.57 3.45
C GLY A 55 0.96 9.74 2.58
N LYS A 56 1.02 10.92 3.18
CA LYS A 56 1.73 12.06 2.60
C LYS A 56 3.23 11.73 2.47
N GLU A 57 3.93 12.47 1.61
CA GLU A 57 5.39 12.36 1.48
C GLU A 57 6.10 12.36 2.85
N GLY A 58 7.04 11.43 3.04
CA GLY A 58 7.82 11.28 4.27
C GLY A 58 7.10 10.53 5.41
N VAL A 59 5.81 10.21 5.27
CA VAL A 59 5.08 9.43 6.28
C VAL A 59 5.53 7.96 6.25
N HIS A 60 5.98 7.45 7.41
CA HIS A 60 6.44 6.08 7.54
C HIS A 60 5.28 5.07 7.41
N GLY A 61 5.52 3.95 6.71
CA GLY A 61 4.51 2.92 6.44
C GLY A 61 3.88 2.35 7.71
N GLY A 62 4.67 2.07 8.76
CA GLY A 62 4.14 1.58 10.05
C GLY A 62 3.27 2.60 10.81
N MET A 63 3.24 3.87 10.42
CA MET A 63 2.26 4.84 10.96
C MET A 63 0.91 4.75 10.23
N ILE A 64 0.91 4.30 8.98
CA ILE A 64 -0.29 4.09 8.15
C ILE A 64 -0.89 2.72 8.47
N ASN A 65 -0.02 1.70 8.55
CA ASN A 65 -0.33 0.34 8.96
C ASN A 65 -0.12 0.20 10.47
N LYS A 66 -1.07 0.72 11.26
CA LYS A 66 -1.09 0.60 12.72
C LYS A 66 -2.32 -0.18 13.19
#